data_AF-A0A9X3N6M4-F1
#
_entry.id   AF-A0A9X3N6M4-F1
#
_cell.length_a   1.000
_cell.length_b   1.000
_cell.length_c   1.000
_cell.angle_alpha   90.00
_cell.angle_beta   90.00
_cell.angle_gamma   90.00
#
_symmetry.space_group_name_H-M   'P 1'
#
loop_
_entity.id
_entity.type
_entity.pdbx_description
1 polymer ?
#
loop_
_entity_poly.entity_id
_entity_poly.type
_entity_poly.pdbx_seq_one_letter_code
_entity_poly.pdbx_strand_id
1 'polypeptide(L)'
;MVGIALAIGAPAAHGATFDVPYPPVPAGVSLKVTSTDEVRMRFGPKAVKTWRAVAGKRAQMACVTLAPVHDDVTTLSYSAIDGRVPKTGRVVNFGFEARADLCTIATRGHPSFDGCLRLLANDTWCVRVVAPLTDAGRAYLDAFARTAELSAAYTALEAMADFKRDLDATVVALPNADAAPPSGQIGIFAQGPTTVIATALADGRRRFVRLDANVYSTNDIRLPGNLEKLTFVSIRGRF
;
A
#
# COMPACT_ATOMS: atom_id res chain seq x y z
N MET A 1 -16.92 -47.04 -7.38
CA MET A 1 -15.92 -46.00 -7.70
C MET A 1 -16.14 -44.85 -6.75
N VAL A 2 -15.22 -44.64 -5.81
CA VAL A 2 -15.30 -43.55 -4.82
C VAL A 2 -14.40 -42.42 -5.34
N GLY A 3 -15.00 -41.32 -5.77
CA GLY A 3 -14.29 -40.12 -6.22
C GLY A 3 -13.88 -39.28 -5.01
N ILE A 4 -12.57 -39.17 -4.76
CA ILE A 4 -12.02 -38.26 -3.77
C ILE A 4 -11.90 -36.88 -4.41
N ALA A 5 -12.74 -35.94 -3.96
CA ALA A 5 -12.62 -34.54 -4.33
C ALA A 5 -11.52 -33.87 -3.48
N LEU A 6 -10.40 -33.52 -4.09
CA LEU A 6 -9.35 -32.69 -3.50
C LEU A 6 -9.82 -31.22 -3.47
N ALA A 7 -10.27 -30.75 -2.32
CA ALA A 7 -10.46 -29.34 -2.06
C ALA A 7 -9.09 -28.68 -1.83
N ILE A 8 -8.56 -28.00 -2.84
CA ILE A 8 -7.38 -27.14 -2.70
C ILE A 8 -7.83 -25.86 -2.00
N GLY A 9 -7.79 -25.86 -0.67
CA GLY A 9 -7.91 -24.63 0.11
C GLY A 9 -6.65 -23.80 -0.11
N ALA A 10 -6.74 -22.71 -0.89
CA ALA A 10 -5.66 -21.74 -0.98
C ALA A 10 -5.31 -21.28 0.45
N PRO A 11 -4.05 -21.36 0.88
CA PRO A 11 -3.68 -20.86 2.19
C PRO A 11 -4.01 -19.37 2.23
N ALA A 12 -4.80 -18.96 3.22
CA ALA A 12 -4.95 -17.56 3.55
C ALA A 12 -3.57 -17.06 3.98
N ALA A 13 -2.84 -16.47 3.04
CA ALA A 13 -1.52 -15.89 3.26
C ALA A 13 -1.68 -14.74 4.27
N HIS A 14 -1.38 -15.03 5.54
CA HIS A 14 -1.16 -14.01 6.54
C HIS A 14 0.29 -13.56 6.35
N GLY A 15 0.51 -12.68 5.37
CA GLY A 15 1.81 -12.06 5.13
C GLY A 15 2.22 -11.26 6.37
N ALA A 16 3.45 -11.46 6.83
CA ALA A 16 4.06 -10.58 7.82
C ALA A 16 4.11 -9.17 7.21
N THR A 17 3.38 -8.23 7.81
CA THR A 17 3.37 -6.84 7.36
C THR A 17 4.67 -6.20 7.80
N PHE A 18 5.49 -5.76 6.86
CA PHE A 18 6.49 -4.73 7.13
C PHE A 18 5.79 -3.54 7.79
N ASP A 19 6.49 -2.86 8.69
CA ASP A 19 6.06 -1.59 9.29
C ASP A 19 6.22 -0.45 8.27
N VAL A 20 5.71 -0.67 7.05
CA VAL A 20 5.61 0.34 6.02
C VAL A 20 4.56 1.34 6.48
N PRO A 21 4.79 2.66 6.33
CA PRO A 21 3.85 3.70 6.77
C PRO A 21 2.49 3.71 6.05
N TYR A 22 2.15 2.66 5.29
CA TYR A 22 0.83 2.50 4.74
C TYR A 22 -0.06 1.75 5.74
N PRO A 23 -1.17 2.34 6.19
CA PRO A 23 -2.10 1.60 7.04
C PRO A 23 -2.63 0.41 6.22
N PRO A 24 -2.39 -0.84 6.62
CA PRO A 24 -3.05 -1.97 5.99
C PRO A 24 -4.55 -1.70 6.02
N VAL A 25 -5.29 -2.13 4.99
CA VAL A 25 -6.76 -2.01 4.96
C VAL A 25 -7.28 -2.51 6.31
N PRO A 26 -7.81 -1.63 7.18
CA PRO A 26 -7.97 -2.02 8.57
C PRO A 26 -9.01 -3.12 8.66
N ALA A 27 -8.66 -4.23 9.33
CA ALA A 27 -9.55 -5.37 9.44
C ALA A 27 -10.94 -4.94 9.95
N GLY A 28 -11.98 -5.28 9.19
CA GLY A 28 -13.36 -4.92 9.53
C GLY A 28 -13.83 -3.55 9.03
N VAL A 29 -13.04 -2.83 8.23
CA VAL A 29 -13.54 -1.72 7.40
C VAL A 29 -14.04 -2.30 6.08
N SER A 30 -15.21 -1.81 5.62
CA SER A 30 -15.81 -2.23 4.34
C SER A 30 -16.44 -1.04 3.64
N LEU A 31 -16.36 -1.02 2.31
CA LEU A 31 -17.13 -0.11 1.47
C LEU A 31 -18.37 -0.82 0.92
N LYS A 32 -19.45 -0.06 0.75
CA LYS A 32 -20.66 -0.49 0.05
C LYS A 32 -21.20 0.68 -0.77
N VAL A 33 -21.70 0.37 -1.96
CA VAL A 33 -22.56 1.26 -2.72
C VAL A 33 -24.00 1.01 -2.26
N THR A 34 -24.75 2.06 -1.96
CA THR A 34 -26.18 1.95 -1.63
C THR A 34 -27.04 1.85 -2.89
N SER A 35 -28.34 1.57 -2.72
CA SER A 35 -29.31 1.63 -3.82
C SER A 35 -29.50 3.02 -4.44
N THR A 36 -28.93 4.06 -3.83
CA THR A 36 -28.94 5.45 -4.31
C THR A 36 -27.58 5.87 -4.86
N ASP A 37 -26.74 4.90 -5.24
CA ASP A 37 -25.39 5.10 -5.77
C ASP A 37 -24.43 5.89 -4.84
N GLU A 38 -24.70 5.91 -3.53
CA GLU A 38 -23.80 6.53 -2.56
C GLU A 38 -22.77 5.53 -2.04
N VAL A 39 -21.50 5.93 -2.01
CA VAL A 39 -20.45 5.13 -1.35
C VAL A 39 -20.48 5.37 0.17
N ARG A 40 -20.62 4.28 0.93
CA ARG A 40 -20.55 4.29 2.39
C ARG A 40 -19.44 3.39 2.92
N MET A 41 -18.67 3.91 3.86
CA MET A 41 -17.68 3.14 4.61
C MET A 41 -18.22 2.76 5.98
N ARG A 42 -18.23 1.46 6.28
CA ARG A 42 -18.65 0.91 7.56
C ARG A 42 -17.46 0.39 8.35
N PHE A 43 -17.40 0.75 9.62
CA PHE A 43 -16.42 0.27 10.59
C PHE A 43 -17.05 -0.81 11.47
N GLY A 44 -16.71 -2.07 11.21
CA GLY A 44 -17.16 -3.22 11.98
C GLY A 44 -16.50 -3.32 13.37
N PRO A 45 -16.83 -4.37 14.15
CA PRO A 45 -16.28 -4.57 15.49
C PRO A 45 -14.75 -4.64 15.53
N LYS A 46 -14.11 -5.24 14.51
CA LYS A 46 -12.65 -5.32 14.42
C LYS A 46 -11.96 -3.96 14.15
N ALA A 47 -12.70 -2.97 13.67
CA ALA A 47 -12.18 -1.65 13.30
C ALA A 47 -12.41 -0.57 14.37
N VAL A 48 -12.67 -0.93 15.64
CA VAL A 48 -12.97 0.05 16.71
C VAL A 48 -11.82 1.03 16.95
N LYS A 49 -10.57 0.53 16.99
CA LYS A 49 -9.39 1.39 17.19
C LYS A 49 -9.25 2.39 16.03
N THR A 50 -9.39 1.91 14.80
CA THR A 50 -9.40 2.73 13.59
C THR A 50 -10.52 3.77 13.62
N TRP A 51 -11.75 3.39 14.00
CA TRP A 51 -12.87 4.32 14.14
C TRP A 51 -12.56 5.44 15.14
N ARG A 52 -12.04 5.10 16.34
CA ARG A 52 -11.66 6.10 17.34
C ARG A 52 -10.60 7.08 16.85
N ALA A 53 -9.73 6.65 15.93
CA ALA A 53 -8.71 7.52 15.34
C ALA A 53 -9.28 8.59 14.41
N VAL A 54 -10.49 8.41 13.86
CA VAL A 54 -11.11 9.34 12.89
C VAL A 54 -12.42 9.96 13.35
N ALA A 55 -13.18 9.30 14.24
CA ALA A 55 -14.51 9.71 14.64
C ALA A 55 -14.55 11.14 15.20
N GLY A 56 -15.48 11.96 14.70
CA GLY A 56 -15.63 13.35 15.10
C GLY A 56 -14.54 14.31 14.62
N LYS A 57 -13.49 13.84 13.92
CA LYS A 57 -12.42 14.69 13.41
C LYS A 57 -12.79 15.34 12.07
N ARG A 58 -12.16 16.48 11.78
CA ARG A 58 -12.13 17.03 10.42
C ARG A 58 -11.30 16.09 9.55
N ALA A 59 -11.86 15.70 8.42
CA ALA A 59 -11.26 14.76 7.49
C ALA A 59 -11.48 15.20 6.06
N GLN A 60 -10.51 14.91 5.21
CA GLN A 60 -10.70 14.83 3.78
C GLN A 60 -11.11 13.39 3.45
N MET A 61 -12.26 13.24 2.84
CA MET A 61 -12.81 11.95 2.41
C MET A 61 -12.74 11.92 0.91
N ALA A 62 -12.03 10.94 0.36
CA ALA A 62 -11.82 10.85 -1.07
C ALA A 62 -12.16 9.48 -1.62
N CYS A 63 -12.63 9.43 -2.84
CA CYS A 63 -12.79 8.22 -3.61
C CYS A 63 -12.02 8.35 -4.93
N VAL A 64 -11.47 7.23 -5.38
CA VAL A 64 -10.59 7.16 -6.53
C VAL A 64 -11.17 6.16 -7.52
N THR A 65 -11.28 6.58 -8.78
CA THR A 65 -11.44 5.63 -9.90
C THR A 65 -10.09 5.38 -10.51
N LEU A 66 -9.83 4.13 -10.83
CA LEU A 66 -8.60 3.66 -11.39
C LEU A 66 -8.80 3.35 -12.87
N ALA A 67 -7.79 3.64 -13.67
CA ALA A 67 -7.70 3.18 -15.05
C ALA A 67 -6.45 2.34 -15.24
N PRO A 68 -6.55 1.26 -16.04
CA PRO A 68 -5.36 0.59 -16.50
C PRO A 68 -4.51 1.54 -17.34
N VAL A 69 -3.23 1.65 -17.03
CA VAL A 69 -2.23 2.30 -17.88
C VAL A 69 -1.10 1.29 -18.09
N HIS A 70 -1.07 0.73 -19.29
CA HIS A 70 -0.27 -0.46 -19.62
C HIS A 70 -0.58 -1.62 -18.66
N ASP A 71 0.45 -2.33 -18.20
CA ASP A 71 0.36 -3.39 -17.20
C ASP A 71 0.19 -2.85 -15.77
N ASP A 72 0.07 -1.53 -15.55
CA ASP A 72 -0.12 -0.95 -14.22
C ASP A 72 -1.49 -0.26 -14.08
N VAL A 73 -1.80 0.16 -12.86
CA VAL A 73 -3.05 0.84 -12.54
C VAL A 73 -2.73 2.26 -12.08
N THR A 74 -3.29 3.26 -12.76
CA THR A 74 -3.18 4.66 -12.38
C THR A 74 -4.50 5.23 -11.90
N THR A 75 -4.44 6.37 -11.21
CA THR A 75 -5.61 7.15 -10.82
C THR A 75 -6.20 7.84 -12.05
N LEU A 76 -7.42 7.45 -12.44
CA LEU A 76 -8.19 8.10 -13.52
C LEU A 76 -8.91 9.35 -13.01
N SER A 77 -9.50 9.27 -11.82
CA SER A 77 -10.21 10.38 -11.19
C SER A 77 -10.02 10.36 -9.69
N TYR A 78 -9.97 11.57 -9.12
CA TYR A 78 -9.86 11.80 -7.69
C TYR A 78 -10.97 12.78 -7.28
N SER A 79 -11.91 12.32 -6.47
CA SER A 79 -12.99 13.15 -5.92
C SER A 79 -12.83 13.21 -4.41
N ALA A 80 -12.74 14.42 -3.86
CA ALA A 80 -12.53 14.63 -2.44
C ALA A 80 -13.47 15.70 -1.88
N ILE A 81 -13.94 15.47 -0.66
CA ILE A 81 -14.74 16.39 0.12
C ILE A 81 -14.10 16.55 1.49
N ASP A 82 -14.02 17.79 1.94
CA ASP A 82 -13.66 18.09 3.31
C ASP A 82 -14.92 18.06 4.17
N GLY A 83 -14.86 17.36 5.30
CA GLY A 83 -15.99 17.20 6.18
C GLY A 83 -15.59 16.83 7.59
N ARG A 84 -16.58 16.48 8.39
CA ARG A 84 -16.37 15.90 9.73
C ARG A 84 -16.89 14.47 9.73
N VAL A 85 -16.05 13.54 10.15
CA VAL A 85 -16.46 12.14 10.35
C VAL A 85 -17.50 12.10 11.47
N PRO A 86 -18.61 11.35 11.33
CA PRO A 86 -19.59 11.21 12.40
C PRO A 86 -18.95 10.76 13.73
N LYS A 87 -19.48 11.24 14.86
CA LYS A 87 -19.02 10.78 16.19
C LYS A 87 -19.57 9.40 16.55
N THR A 88 -20.76 9.08 16.03
CA THR A 88 -21.53 7.86 16.33
C THR A 88 -21.88 7.12 15.04
N GLY A 89 -22.49 5.94 15.14
CA GLY A 89 -23.00 5.18 13.98
C GLY A 89 -21.98 4.34 13.21
N ARG A 90 -20.66 4.63 13.30
CA ARG A 90 -19.58 3.85 12.64
C ARG A 90 -19.77 3.68 11.12
N VAL A 91 -20.50 4.61 10.51
CA VAL A 91 -20.73 4.67 9.07
C VAL A 91 -20.39 6.08 8.61
N VAL A 92 -19.65 6.17 7.50
CA VAL A 92 -19.27 7.42 6.85
C VAL A 92 -19.89 7.41 5.46
N ASN A 93 -20.68 8.42 5.14
CA ASN A 93 -21.18 8.66 3.78
C ASN A 93 -20.21 9.61 3.08
N PHE A 94 -19.74 9.21 1.91
CA PHE A 94 -18.82 10.00 1.11
C PHE A 94 -19.55 11.00 0.20
N GLY A 95 -20.85 10.82 -0.04
CA GLY A 95 -21.63 11.73 -0.89
C GLY A 95 -21.18 11.78 -2.36
N PHE A 96 -20.39 10.80 -2.81
CA PHE A 96 -19.98 10.64 -4.21
C PHE A 96 -20.75 9.52 -4.88
N GLU A 97 -20.88 9.62 -6.20
CA GLU A 97 -21.45 8.60 -7.07
C GLU A 97 -20.61 7.30 -7.05
N ALA A 98 -21.30 6.18 -7.32
CA ALA A 98 -20.85 4.80 -7.16
C ALA A 98 -19.58 4.37 -7.93
N ARG A 99 -19.10 5.18 -8.88
CA ARG A 99 -17.95 4.82 -9.72
C ARG A 99 -16.66 5.13 -8.97
N ALA A 100 -16.29 4.26 -8.05
CA ALA A 100 -15.02 4.32 -7.34
C ALA A 100 -14.44 2.92 -7.14
N ASP A 101 -13.12 2.80 -7.17
CA ASP A 101 -12.40 1.55 -6.93
C ASP A 101 -11.92 1.43 -5.48
N LEU A 102 -11.62 2.56 -4.84
CA LEU A 102 -11.26 2.66 -3.43
C LEU A 102 -11.63 4.01 -2.86
N CYS A 103 -11.75 4.09 -1.54
CA CYS A 103 -11.95 5.35 -0.84
C CYS A 103 -11.06 5.46 0.41
N THR A 104 -10.71 6.69 0.76
CA THR A 104 -9.80 7.04 1.85
C THR A 104 -10.44 8.05 2.81
N ILE A 105 -10.03 7.99 4.07
CA ILE A 105 -10.28 9.04 5.06
C ILE A 105 -8.92 9.53 5.55
N ALA A 106 -8.61 10.78 5.24
CA ALA A 106 -7.42 11.46 5.72
C ALA A 106 -7.79 12.49 6.78
N THR A 107 -7.05 12.56 7.88
CA THR A 107 -7.21 13.60 8.91
C THR A 107 -5.96 14.46 8.92
N ARG A 108 -6.05 15.70 9.38
CA ARG A 108 -4.83 16.50 9.60
C ARG A 108 -3.90 15.79 10.61
N GLY A 109 -2.62 15.74 10.29
CA GLY A 109 -1.61 15.05 11.10
C GLY A 109 -0.24 15.04 10.43
N HIS A 110 0.78 14.61 11.15
CA HIS A 110 2.14 14.52 10.64
C HIS A 110 2.60 13.04 10.62
N PRO A 111 2.96 12.48 9.45
CA PRO A 111 3.21 11.04 9.26
C PRO A 111 4.15 10.41 10.28
N SER A 112 5.26 11.11 10.58
CA SER A 112 6.30 10.62 11.47
C SER A 112 5.85 10.42 12.93
N PHE A 113 4.73 11.03 13.33
CA PHE A 113 4.20 10.92 14.70
C PHE A 113 2.91 10.11 14.75
N ASP A 114 2.22 10.02 13.63
CA ASP A 114 0.83 9.62 13.57
C ASP A 114 0.62 8.23 12.98
N GLY A 115 1.64 7.61 12.36
CA GLY A 115 1.53 6.28 11.74
C GLY A 115 0.52 6.26 10.60
N CYS A 116 0.63 7.24 9.69
CA CYS A 116 -0.27 7.43 8.56
C CYS A 116 0.48 7.89 7.32
N LEU A 117 -0.11 7.67 6.14
CA LEU A 117 0.50 8.04 4.87
C LEU A 117 0.12 9.48 4.49
N ARG A 118 1.09 10.31 4.05
CA ARG A 118 0.74 11.58 3.40
C ARG A 118 0.01 11.30 2.10
N LEU A 119 -1.06 12.05 1.87
CA LEU A 119 -1.74 11.98 0.59
C LEU A 119 -0.88 12.57 -0.53
N LEU A 120 -0.18 13.69 -0.27
CA LEU A 120 0.78 14.33 -1.16
C LEU A 120 1.99 14.84 -0.37
N ALA A 121 3.14 15.01 -1.03
CA ALA A 121 4.42 15.35 -0.40
C ALA A 121 4.38 16.65 0.45
N ASN A 122 3.53 17.61 0.11
CA ASN A 122 3.40 18.89 0.82
C ASN A 122 2.12 19.00 1.66
N ASP A 123 1.35 17.92 1.78
CA ASP A 123 0.04 17.96 2.41
C ASP A 123 0.11 17.70 3.92
N THR A 124 -0.80 18.34 4.66
CA THR A 124 -1.06 18.07 6.09
C THR A 124 -2.10 16.97 6.29
N TRP A 125 -2.76 16.54 5.22
CA TRP A 125 -3.68 15.41 5.24
C TRP A 125 -2.93 14.09 5.29
N CYS A 126 -3.29 13.30 6.30
CA CYS A 126 -2.68 12.00 6.56
C CYS A 126 -3.75 10.92 6.49
N VAL A 127 -3.62 10.02 5.52
CA VAL A 127 -4.53 8.90 5.26
C VAL A 127 -4.52 7.97 6.45
N ARG A 128 -5.66 7.89 7.15
CA ARG A 128 -5.88 7.04 8.33
C ARG A 128 -6.58 5.74 7.98
N VAL A 129 -7.40 5.77 6.94
CA VAL A 129 -8.21 4.65 6.49
C VAL A 129 -8.19 4.63 4.99
N VAL A 130 -8.01 3.45 4.43
CA VAL A 130 -8.21 3.16 3.03
C VAL A 130 -8.95 1.83 2.94
N ALA A 131 -9.91 1.75 2.03
CA ALA A 131 -10.62 0.51 1.77
C ALA A 131 -10.91 0.39 0.26
N PRO A 132 -10.73 -0.80 -0.33
CA PRO A 132 -11.11 -1.05 -1.69
C PRO A 132 -12.62 -1.34 -1.79
N LEU A 133 -13.22 -0.93 -2.89
CA LEU A 133 -14.59 -1.26 -3.30
C LEU A 133 -14.59 -2.34 -4.39
N THR A 134 -13.61 -2.33 -5.30
CA THR A 134 -13.50 -3.25 -6.43
C THR A 134 -12.26 -4.15 -6.35
N ASP A 135 -12.15 -5.13 -7.25
CA ASP A 135 -10.91 -5.92 -7.43
C ASP A 135 -9.75 -5.07 -7.93
N ALA A 136 -10.00 -4.10 -8.82
CA ALA A 136 -9.00 -3.15 -9.27
C ALA A 136 -8.45 -2.32 -8.09
N GLY A 137 -9.32 -1.86 -7.19
CA GLY A 137 -8.92 -1.19 -5.95
C GLY A 137 -8.08 -2.09 -5.04
N ARG A 138 -8.43 -3.38 -4.91
CA ARG A 138 -7.62 -4.35 -4.15
C ARG A 138 -6.22 -4.53 -4.75
N ALA A 139 -6.16 -4.74 -6.07
CA ALA A 139 -4.91 -4.92 -6.79
C ALA A 139 -4.01 -3.68 -6.70
N TYR A 140 -4.58 -2.47 -6.79
CA TYR A 140 -3.84 -1.23 -6.63
C TYR A 140 -3.25 -1.08 -5.22
N LEU A 141 -4.03 -1.36 -4.16
CA LEU A 141 -3.55 -1.28 -2.79
C LEU A 141 -2.47 -2.32 -2.49
N ASP A 142 -2.60 -3.52 -3.03
CA ASP A 142 -1.56 -4.54 -2.95
C ASP A 142 -0.28 -4.07 -3.66
N ALA A 143 -0.38 -3.66 -4.92
CA ALA A 143 0.75 -3.16 -5.69
C ALA A 143 1.46 -2.01 -4.96
N PHE A 144 0.70 -1.03 -4.46
CA PHE A 144 1.25 0.09 -3.71
C PHE A 144 1.98 -0.37 -2.43
N ALA A 145 1.39 -1.28 -1.66
CA ALA A 145 2.01 -1.80 -0.45
C ALA A 145 3.33 -2.53 -0.76
N ARG A 146 3.32 -3.39 -1.78
CA ARG A 146 4.51 -4.13 -2.24
C ARG A 146 5.60 -3.17 -2.76
N THR A 147 5.25 -2.11 -3.47
CA THR A 147 6.21 -1.06 -3.88
C THR A 147 6.85 -0.37 -2.68
N ALA A 148 6.06 -0.02 -1.67
CA ALA A 148 6.56 0.69 -0.51
C ALA A 148 7.46 -0.21 0.37
N GLU A 149 7.13 -1.49 0.50
CA GLU A 149 8.03 -2.51 1.09
C GLU A 149 9.35 -2.61 0.33
N LEU A 150 9.28 -2.72 -0.99
CA LEU A 150 10.45 -2.80 -1.86
C LEU A 150 11.32 -1.54 -1.78
N SER A 151 10.72 -0.35 -1.70
CA SER A 151 11.42 0.92 -1.49
C SER A 151 12.12 0.97 -0.14
N ALA A 152 11.45 0.53 0.94
CA ALA A 152 12.04 0.50 2.27
C ALA A 152 13.22 -0.47 2.33
N ALA A 153 13.07 -1.66 1.73
CA ALA A 153 14.14 -2.64 1.64
C ALA A 153 15.34 -2.12 0.83
N TYR A 154 15.10 -1.41 -0.27
CA TYR A 154 16.15 -0.79 -1.06
C TYR A 154 16.93 0.28 -0.27
N THR A 155 16.24 1.24 0.37
CA THR A 155 16.89 2.27 1.18
C THR A 155 17.70 1.67 2.33
N ALA A 156 17.19 0.61 2.95
CA ALA A 156 17.89 -0.04 4.05
C ALA A 156 19.08 -0.88 3.57
N LEU A 157 19.04 -1.43 2.34
CA LEU A 157 20.21 -2.03 1.69
C LEU A 157 21.31 -0.98 1.43
N GLU A 158 20.95 0.21 0.94
CA GLU A 158 21.90 1.32 0.73
C GLU A 158 22.56 1.80 2.04
N ALA A 159 21.85 1.74 3.16
CA ALA A 159 22.37 2.11 4.48
C ALA A 159 23.35 1.08 5.10
N MET A 160 23.54 -0.07 4.46
CA MET A 160 24.61 -1.09 4.63
C MET A 160 24.98 -1.65 6.02
N ALA A 161 24.41 -1.27 7.17
CA ALA A 161 24.90 -1.77 8.47
C ALA A 161 23.98 -2.71 9.28
N ASP A 162 22.65 -2.57 9.21
CA ASP A 162 21.73 -3.29 10.11
C ASP A 162 20.57 -4.02 9.42
N PHE A 163 20.60 -4.01 8.08
CA PHE A 163 19.51 -4.45 7.20
C PHE A 163 18.95 -5.85 7.47
N LYS A 164 19.81 -6.79 7.90
CA LYS A 164 19.42 -8.20 8.10
C LYS A 164 18.59 -8.40 9.38
N ARG A 165 18.90 -7.67 10.44
CA ARG A 165 18.39 -7.92 11.79
C ARG A 165 16.92 -7.51 11.97
N ASP A 166 16.48 -6.46 11.28
CA ASP A 166 15.11 -5.95 11.39
C ASP A 166 14.11 -6.66 10.46
N LEU A 167 14.60 -7.44 9.50
CA LEU A 167 13.78 -8.03 8.42
C LEU A 167 13.73 -9.56 8.41
N ASP A 168 14.40 -10.23 9.36
CA ASP A 168 14.65 -11.68 9.34
C ASP A 168 13.38 -12.56 9.29
N ALA A 169 12.19 -12.04 9.64
CA ALA A 169 10.93 -12.79 9.52
C ALA A 169 10.25 -12.69 8.14
N THR A 170 10.63 -11.72 7.31
CA THR A 170 9.92 -11.38 6.07
C THR A 170 10.80 -11.41 4.82
N VAL A 171 12.12 -11.64 5.00
CA VAL A 171 13.09 -11.72 3.90
C VAL A 171 13.50 -13.16 3.62
N VAL A 172 13.53 -13.54 2.35
CA VAL A 172 14.01 -14.84 1.88
C VAL A 172 15.10 -14.71 0.84
N ALA A 173 16.05 -15.64 0.85
CA ALA A 173 17.03 -15.74 -0.22
C ALA A 173 16.37 -16.27 -1.50
N LEU A 174 16.65 -15.63 -2.62
CA LEU A 174 16.21 -16.07 -3.93
C LEU A 174 17.27 -16.99 -4.57
N PRO A 175 16.87 -18.07 -5.26
CA PRO A 175 17.81 -18.99 -5.89
C PRO A 175 18.51 -18.41 -7.12
N ASN A 176 17.94 -17.37 -7.76
CA ASN A 176 18.54 -16.64 -8.88
C ASN A 176 17.92 -15.23 -8.99
N ALA A 177 18.49 -14.39 -9.88
CA ALA A 177 18.08 -13.01 -10.08
C ALA A 177 16.65 -12.81 -10.58
N ASP A 178 16.02 -13.84 -11.17
CA ASP A 178 14.69 -13.75 -11.79
C ASP A 178 13.58 -14.43 -10.96
N ALA A 179 13.95 -15.12 -9.89
CA ALA A 179 13.01 -15.80 -9.02
C ALA A 179 12.08 -14.81 -8.30
N ALA A 180 10.81 -15.21 -8.17
CA ALA A 180 9.84 -14.52 -7.33
C ALA A 180 9.88 -15.08 -5.90
N PRO A 181 9.82 -14.24 -4.86
CA PRO A 181 9.62 -14.72 -3.50
C PRO A 181 8.20 -15.24 -3.29
N PRO A 182 7.93 -15.98 -2.20
CA PRO A 182 6.58 -16.26 -1.75
C PRO A 182 5.78 -14.96 -1.54
N SER A 183 4.46 -15.04 -1.75
CA SER A 183 3.55 -13.90 -1.53
C SER A 183 3.67 -13.37 -0.10
N GLY A 184 3.75 -12.06 0.04
CA GLY A 184 3.91 -11.40 1.35
C GLY A 184 5.34 -11.35 1.89
N GLN A 185 6.34 -11.80 1.12
CA GLN A 185 7.75 -11.77 1.50
C GLN A 185 8.57 -10.89 0.54
N ILE A 186 9.74 -10.47 1.01
CA ILE A 186 10.78 -9.82 0.20
C ILE A 186 11.85 -10.86 -0.13
N GLY A 187 12.12 -11.05 -1.41
CA GLY A 187 13.19 -11.91 -1.90
C GLY A 187 14.47 -11.12 -2.13
N ILE A 188 15.62 -11.68 -1.76
CA ILE A 188 16.92 -11.09 -2.04
C ILE A 188 17.82 -12.10 -2.74
N PHE A 189 18.37 -11.71 -3.89
CA PHE A 189 19.44 -12.40 -4.59
C PHE A 189 20.70 -11.53 -4.56
N ALA A 190 21.86 -12.11 -4.27
CA ALA A 190 23.13 -11.41 -4.37
C ALA A 190 24.21 -12.37 -4.91
N GLN A 191 24.80 -12.04 -6.07
CA GLN A 191 25.90 -12.78 -6.67
C GLN A 191 26.85 -11.84 -7.41
N GLY A 192 28.09 -11.74 -6.93
CA GLY A 192 29.08 -10.83 -7.51
C GLY A 192 28.59 -9.38 -7.46
N PRO A 193 28.58 -8.64 -8.59
CA PRO A 193 28.09 -7.26 -8.63
C PRO A 193 26.57 -7.15 -8.69
N THR A 194 25.85 -8.27 -8.82
CA THR A 194 24.39 -8.27 -9.00
C THR A 194 23.69 -8.45 -7.66
N THR A 195 22.83 -7.50 -7.30
CA THR A 195 21.89 -7.61 -6.20
C THR A 195 20.47 -7.38 -6.71
N VAL A 196 19.53 -8.23 -6.32
CA VAL A 196 18.11 -8.07 -6.65
C VAL A 196 17.30 -8.15 -5.38
N ILE A 197 16.43 -7.18 -5.17
CA ILE A 197 15.36 -7.21 -4.17
C ILE A 197 14.05 -7.34 -4.94
N ALA A 198 13.21 -8.29 -4.56
CA ALA A 198 11.93 -8.52 -5.24
C ALA A 198 10.79 -8.78 -4.26
N THR A 199 9.57 -8.60 -4.74
CA THR A 199 8.34 -8.95 -4.03
C THR A 199 7.31 -9.48 -5.03
N ALA A 200 6.42 -10.35 -4.57
CA ALA A 200 5.32 -10.88 -5.37
C ALA A 200 4.03 -10.13 -5.04
N LEU A 201 3.33 -9.70 -6.08
CA LEU A 201 1.98 -9.16 -6.00
C LEU A 201 0.96 -10.29 -5.80
N ALA A 202 -0.22 -9.96 -5.29
CA ALA A 202 -1.32 -10.90 -5.10
C ALA A 202 -1.82 -11.54 -6.42
N ASP A 203 -1.59 -10.88 -7.56
CA ASP A 203 -1.91 -11.40 -8.90
C ASP A 203 -0.80 -12.30 -9.49
N GLY A 204 0.25 -12.59 -8.71
CA GLY A 204 1.37 -13.44 -9.11
C GLY A 204 2.48 -12.73 -9.89
N ARG A 205 2.31 -11.45 -10.24
CA ARG A 205 3.39 -10.68 -10.87
C ARG A 205 4.48 -10.33 -9.86
N ARG A 206 5.68 -10.09 -10.37
CA ARG A 206 6.87 -9.74 -9.58
C ARG A 206 7.20 -8.26 -9.75
N ARG A 207 7.51 -7.57 -8.65
CA ARG A 207 8.19 -6.27 -8.67
C ARG A 207 9.62 -6.45 -8.18
N PHE A 208 10.56 -5.71 -8.75
CA PHE A 208 11.96 -5.82 -8.36
C PHE A 208 12.72 -4.50 -8.44
N VAL A 209 13.76 -4.41 -7.64
CA VAL A 209 14.90 -3.51 -7.83
C VAL A 209 16.13 -4.37 -8.07
N ARG A 210 16.86 -4.08 -9.13
CA ARG A 210 18.09 -4.78 -9.49
C ARG A 210 19.22 -3.77 -9.63
N LEU A 211 20.32 -4.09 -8.96
CA LEU A 211 21.59 -3.38 -9.01
C LEU A 211 22.60 -4.31 -9.68
N ASP A 212 23.12 -3.94 -10.84
CA ASP A 212 24.27 -4.60 -11.47
C ASP A 212 25.46 -3.64 -11.47
N ALA A 213 26.36 -3.81 -10.50
CA ALA A 213 27.40 -2.83 -10.19
C ALA A 213 26.80 -1.43 -9.94
N ASN A 214 26.88 -0.52 -10.92
CA ASN A 214 26.36 0.84 -10.84
C ASN A 214 25.08 1.06 -11.66
N VAL A 215 24.48 0.00 -12.21
CA VAL A 215 23.27 0.08 -13.02
C VAL A 215 22.06 -0.27 -12.17
N TYR A 216 21.16 0.69 -12.01
CA TYR A 216 19.85 0.49 -11.41
C TYR A 216 18.82 0.09 -12.48
N SER A 217 18.01 -0.92 -12.19
CA SER A 217 16.84 -1.29 -13.00
C SER A 217 15.66 -1.71 -12.13
N THR A 218 14.45 -1.40 -12.59
CA THR A 218 13.20 -1.73 -11.93
C THR A 218 12.08 -1.86 -12.97
N ASN A 219 11.07 -2.65 -12.66
CA ASN A 219 9.80 -2.67 -13.40
C ASN A 219 8.69 -1.89 -12.68
N ASP A 220 9.02 -1.05 -11.69
CA ASP A 220 8.10 -0.16 -10.99
C ASP A 220 8.49 1.30 -11.18
N ILE A 221 7.63 2.06 -11.89
CA ILE A 221 7.85 3.47 -12.19
C ILE A 221 7.90 4.37 -10.95
N ARG A 222 7.35 3.90 -9.81
CA ARG A 222 7.26 4.67 -8.57
C ARG A 222 8.54 4.59 -7.72
N LEU A 223 9.49 3.72 -8.06
CA LEU A 223 10.72 3.54 -7.31
C LEU A 223 11.81 4.55 -7.73
N PRO A 224 12.68 4.97 -6.79
CA PRO A 224 13.51 6.17 -6.92
C PRO A 224 14.53 6.16 -8.07
N GLY A 225 14.88 5.03 -8.68
CA GLY A 225 15.75 5.06 -9.85
C GLY A 225 15.07 5.53 -11.15
N ASN A 226 13.76 5.82 -11.12
CA ASN A 226 13.08 6.62 -12.15
C ASN A 226 12.93 8.10 -11.77
N LEU A 227 13.42 8.51 -10.58
CA LEU A 227 13.17 9.81 -9.97
C LEU A 227 14.43 10.65 -9.73
N GLU A 228 15.59 10.34 -10.32
CA GLU A 228 16.70 11.30 -10.42
C GLU A 228 16.35 12.57 -11.24
N LYS A 229 15.11 12.69 -11.73
CA LYS A 229 14.48 13.93 -12.24
C LYS A 229 13.45 14.58 -11.31
N LEU A 230 13.25 14.07 -10.10
CA LEU A 230 12.47 14.73 -9.05
C LEU A 230 13.38 14.97 -7.86
N THR A 231 14.11 16.08 -7.94
CA THR A 231 14.78 16.75 -6.85
C THR A 231 13.80 16.92 -5.68
N PHE A 232 13.79 15.98 -4.73
CA PHE A 232 13.26 16.26 -3.40
C PHE A 232 14.34 17.06 -2.67
N VAL A 233 14.19 18.38 -2.69
CA VAL A 233 14.98 19.29 -1.85
C VAL A 233 14.71 18.93 -0.40
N SER A 234 15.60 18.12 0.18
CA SER A 234 15.73 17.93 1.62
C SER A 234 16.23 19.23 2.23
N ILE A 235 15.33 19.95 2.91
CA ILE A 235 15.67 21.08 3.76
C ILE A 235 16.49 20.57 4.95
N ARG A 236 17.77 21.00 5.07
CA ARG A 236 18.41 21.26 6.37
C ARG A 236 19.45 22.39 6.27
N GLY A 237 19.21 23.43 7.05
CA GLY A 237 20.17 24.49 7.41
C GLY A 237 19.47 25.54 8.28
N ARG A 238 19.75 25.54 9.59
CA ARG A 238 19.11 26.33 10.66
C ARG A 238 19.72 27.73 10.82
N PHE A 239 18.91 28.65 11.34
CA PHE A 239 19.20 29.99 11.90
C PHE A 239 19.79 31.03 10.96
#